data_AF-A0A068VEC5-F1
#
_entry.id   AF-A0A068VEC5-F1
#
_cell.length_a   1.000
_cell.length_b   1.000
_cell.length_c   1.000
_cell.angle_alpha   90.00
_cell.angle_beta   90.00
_cell.angle_gamma   90.00
#
_symmetry.space_group_name_H-M   'P 1'
#
loop_
_entity.id
_entity.type
_entity.pdbx_description
1 polymer ?
#
loop_
_entity_poly.entity_id
_entity_poly.type
_entity_poly.pdbx_seq_one_letter_code
_entity_poly.pdbx_strand_id
1 'polypeptide(L)'
;MNEMKKAELVFIPSPEMGHLVSSVELAKLLIEREEQLSITVLIMKPPFDTNIINYRNSLSASLSSRIRFLELIKEEPSSQLTFSHSFLFQFIDSHKSCVKEVLAKISNSVSSDLSGIVIDMFCTSSLM
;
A
#
# COMPACT_ATOMS: atom_id res chain seq x y z
N MET A 1 1.85 -7.42 32.39
CA MET A 1 1.53 -8.30 31.24
C MET A 1 1.82 -7.46 30.02
N ASN A 2 2.96 -7.68 29.33
CA ASN A 2 3.28 -6.92 28.13
C ASN A 2 2.37 -7.45 27.02
N GLU A 3 1.41 -6.66 26.57
CA GLU A 3 0.72 -6.98 25.31
C GLU A 3 1.80 -7.00 24.22
N MET A 4 2.01 -8.18 23.61
CA MET A 4 2.85 -8.26 22.43
C MET A 4 2.13 -7.53 21.31
N LYS A 5 2.72 -6.45 20.82
CA LYS A 5 2.19 -5.71 19.69
C LYS A 5 2.15 -6.61 18.47
N LYS A 6 1.09 -6.48 17.67
CA LYS A 6 0.96 -7.27 16.44
C LYS A 6 2.01 -6.83 15.42
N ALA A 7 2.63 -7.80 14.76
CA ALA A 7 3.57 -7.52 13.67
C ALA A 7 2.80 -6.91 12.49
N GLU A 8 3.23 -5.75 12.00
CA GLU A 8 2.64 -5.09 10.84
C GLU A 8 3.65 -4.99 9.71
N LEU A 9 3.30 -5.53 8.55
CA LEU A 9 4.03 -5.31 7.30
C LEU A 9 3.34 -4.25 6.46
N VAL A 10 4.13 -3.38 5.84
CA VAL A 10 3.61 -2.37 4.90
C VAL A 10 4.01 -2.74 3.49
N PHE A 11 3.02 -2.86 2.61
CA PHE A 11 3.17 -3.20 1.21
C PHE A 11 3.08 -1.92 0.38
N ILE A 12 4.07 -1.71 -0.49
CA ILE A 12 4.17 -0.56 -1.39
C ILE A 12 4.18 -1.09 -2.84
N PRO A 13 3.01 -1.49 -3.38
CA PRO A 13 2.89 -1.94 -4.76
C PRO A 13 3.08 -0.80 -5.76
N SER A 14 3.39 -1.13 -7.02
CA SER A 14 3.25 -0.15 -8.10
C SER A 14 1.75 0.19 -8.30
N PRO A 15 1.43 1.41 -8.79
CA PRO A 15 0.05 1.84 -9.05
C PRO A 15 -0.72 0.96 -10.06
N GLU A 16 -0.03 0.13 -10.84
CA GLU A 16 -0.64 -0.66 -11.91
C GLU A 16 -1.42 -1.85 -11.35
N MET A 17 -2.61 -2.11 -11.89
CA MET A 17 -3.53 -3.14 -11.39
C MET A 17 -2.87 -4.52 -11.24
N GLY A 18 -2.03 -4.93 -12.19
CA GLY A 18 -1.34 -6.23 -12.13
C GLY A 18 -0.47 -6.37 -10.88
N HIS A 19 0.30 -5.34 -10.54
CA HIS A 19 1.17 -5.31 -9.37
C HIS A 19 0.36 -5.26 -8.07
N LEU A 20 -0.74 -4.50 -8.05
CA LEU A 20 -1.64 -4.44 -6.91
C LEU A 20 -2.28 -5.80 -6.61
N VAL A 21 -2.84 -6.47 -7.63
CA VAL A 21 -3.47 -7.79 -7.49
C VAL A 21 -2.45 -8.80 -6.95
N SER A 22 -1.26 -8.89 -7.57
CA SER A 22 -0.21 -9.82 -7.12
C SER A 22 0.23 -9.54 -5.67
N SER A 23 0.33 -8.27 -5.29
CA SER A 23 0.69 -7.87 -3.93
C SER A 23 -0.39 -8.26 -2.91
N VAL A 24 -1.67 -8.15 -3.28
CA VAL A 24 -2.79 -8.57 -2.42
C VAL A 24 -2.84 -10.08 -2.26
N GLU A 25 -2.62 -10.85 -3.33
CA GLU A 25 -2.54 -12.31 -3.23
C GLU A 25 -1.36 -12.76 -2.36
N LEU A 26 -0.21 -12.10 -2.47
CA LEU A 26 0.91 -12.35 -1.56
C LEU A 26 0.53 -12.01 -0.10
N ALA A 27 -0.15 -10.89 0.13
CA ALA A 27 -0.60 -10.50 1.46
C ALA A 27 -1.53 -11.56 2.07
N LYS A 28 -2.49 -12.09 1.29
CA LYS A 28 -3.37 -13.20 1.72
C LYS A 28 -2.57 -14.42 2.16
N LEU A 29 -1.62 -14.86 1.34
CA LEU A 29 -0.79 -16.03 1.65
C LEU A 29 0.04 -15.84 2.93
N LEU A 30 0.52 -14.63 3.20
CA LEU A 30 1.30 -14.36 4.41
C LEU A 30 0.43 -14.34 5.67
N ILE A 31 -0.74 -13.70 5.61
CA ILE A 31 -1.66 -13.68 6.76
C ILE A 31 -2.24 -15.07 7.06
N GLU A 32 -2.37 -15.95 6.06
CA GLU A 32 -2.79 -17.34 6.27
C GLU A 32 -1.73 -18.17 6.99
N ARG A 33 -0.45 -17.81 6.86
CA ARG A 33 0.68 -18.52 7.48
C ARG A 33 1.04 -18.00 8.88
N GLU A 34 0.79 -16.72 9.14
CA GLU A 34 1.11 -16.08 10.41
C GLU A 34 -0.12 -15.37 10.98
N GLU A 35 -0.65 -15.90 12.08
CA GLU A 35 -1.89 -15.39 12.69
C GLU A 35 -1.71 -14.01 13.33
N GLN A 36 -0.51 -13.70 13.84
CA GLN A 36 -0.23 -12.42 14.49
C GLN A 36 0.19 -11.32 13.51
N LEU A 37 0.32 -11.67 12.22
CA LEU A 37 0.67 -10.73 11.17
C LEU A 37 -0.56 -9.96 10.68
N SER A 38 -0.38 -8.64 10.60
CA SER A 38 -1.29 -7.71 9.92
C SER A 38 -0.54 -7.04 8.77
N ILE A 39 -1.25 -6.69 7.71
CA ILE A 39 -0.66 -6.11 6.50
C ILE A 39 -1.42 -4.85 6.12
N THR A 40 -0.69 -3.76 5.87
CA THR A 40 -1.23 -2.53 5.30
C THR A 40 -0.71 -2.38 3.87
N VAL A 41 -1.60 -2.41 2.89
CA VAL A 41 -1.30 -2.19 1.47
C VAL A 41 -1.56 -0.74 1.11
N LEU A 42 -0.52 -0.03 0.68
CA LEU A 42 -0.64 1.35 0.22
C LEU A 42 -1.16 1.37 -1.21
N ILE A 43 -2.17 2.19 -1.47
CA ILE A 43 -2.76 2.37 -2.79
C ILE A 43 -2.44 3.79 -3.27
N MET A 44 -1.57 3.91 -4.27
CA MET A 44 -1.37 5.15 -5.01
C MET A 44 -2.36 5.15 -6.17
N LYS A 45 -3.42 5.96 -6.10
CA LYS A 45 -4.49 5.93 -7.09
C LYS A 45 -4.27 6.99 -8.17
N PRO A 46 -4.03 6.61 -9.43
CA PRO A 46 -4.02 7.58 -10.52
C PRO A 46 -5.41 8.21 -10.70
N PRO A 47 -5.49 9.49 -11.11
CA PRO A 47 -6.77 10.20 -11.24
C PRO A 47 -7.70 9.58 -12.30
N PHE A 48 -7.13 8.89 -13.29
CA PHE A 48 -7.85 8.26 -14.40
C PHE A 48 -8.23 6.80 -14.17
N ASP A 49 -7.77 6.16 -13.09
CA ASP A 49 -8.06 4.74 -12.83
C ASP A 49 -9.24 4.59 -11.85
N THR A 50 -10.36 4.09 -12.36
CA THR A 50 -11.56 3.73 -11.60
C THR A 50 -11.58 2.26 -11.19
N ASN A 51 -10.78 1.40 -11.84
CA ASN A 51 -10.75 -0.03 -11.59
C ASN A 51 -10.17 -0.35 -10.21
N ILE A 52 -9.19 0.44 -9.75
CA ILE A 52 -8.59 0.30 -8.41
C ILE A 52 -9.64 0.46 -7.30
N ILE A 53 -10.59 1.41 -7.45
CA ILE A 53 -11.65 1.63 -6.47
C ILE A 53 -12.60 0.42 -6.43
N ASN A 54 -12.99 -0.07 -7.60
CA ASN A 54 -13.88 -1.23 -7.71
C ASN A 54 -13.23 -2.48 -7.13
N TYR A 55 -11.94 -2.69 -7.41
CA TYR A 55 -11.16 -3.79 -6.84
C TYR A 55 -11.04 -3.69 -5.31
N ARG A 56 -10.73 -2.50 -4.77
CA ARG A 56 -10.69 -2.29 -3.32
C ARG A 56 -12.05 -2.59 -2.67
N ASN A 57 -13.13 -2.12 -3.27
CA ASN A 57 -14.48 -2.35 -2.75
C ASN A 57 -14.85 -3.84 -2.77
N SER A 58 -14.55 -4.56 -3.84
CA SER A 58 -14.80 -6.01 -3.91
C SER A 58 -13.97 -6.79 -2.88
N LEU A 59 -12.71 -6.39 -2.67
CA LEU A 59 -11.83 -6.97 -1.66
C LEU A 59 -12.32 -6.69 -0.23
N SER A 60 -12.79 -5.47 0.05
CA SER A 60 -13.22 -5.08 1.40
C SER A 60 -14.38 -5.92 1.95
N ALA A 61 -15.19 -6.50 1.06
CA ALA A 61 -16.29 -7.39 1.42
C ALA A 61 -15.83 -8.82 1.74
N SER A 62 -14.63 -9.23 1.29
CA SER A 62 -14.16 -10.62 1.33
C SER A 62 -12.87 -10.83 2.12
N LEU A 63 -12.10 -9.77 2.42
CA LEU A 63 -10.79 -9.91 3.06
C LEU A 63 -10.85 -9.95 4.58
N SER A 64 -9.88 -10.68 5.15
CA SER A 64 -9.62 -10.66 6.59
C SER A 64 -9.39 -9.23 7.07
N SER A 65 -9.90 -8.90 8.27
CA SER A 65 -9.66 -7.63 8.95
C SER A 65 -8.18 -7.32 9.22
N ARG A 66 -7.30 -8.31 9.00
CA ARG A 66 -5.84 -8.20 9.11
C ARG A 66 -5.16 -7.60 7.87
N ILE A 67 -5.87 -7.49 6.74
CA ILE A 67 -5.37 -6.76 5.56
C ILE A 67 -6.12 -5.44 5.47
N ARG A 68 -5.37 -4.34 5.49
CA ARG A 68 -5.90 -2.98 5.41
C ARG A 68 -5.41 -2.33 4.12
N PHE A 69 -6.31 -1.62 3.46
CA PHE A 69 -5.96 -0.79 2.31
C PHE A 69 -5.92 0.67 2.75
N LEU A 70 -4.81 1.35 2.46
CA LEU A 70 -4.65 2.77 2.74
C LEU A 70 -4.39 3.52 1.44
N GLU A 71 -5.36 4.34 1.04
CA GLU A 71 -5.21 5.20 -0.14
C GLU A 71 -4.36 6.43 0.18
N LEU A 72 -3.33 6.65 -0.63
CA LEU A 72 -2.50 7.84 -0.57
C LEU A 72 -3.10 8.87 -1.52
N ILE A 73 -3.80 9.86 -0.97
CA ILE A 73 -4.43 10.92 -1.74
C ILE A 73 -3.42 12.05 -1.90
N LYS A 74 -3.12 12.40 -3.14
CA LYS A 74 -2.40 13.63 -3.49
C LYS A 74 -3.19 14.38 -4.56
N GLU A 75 -3.39 15.68 -4.35
CA GLU A 75 -3.96 16.56 -5.36
C GLU A 75 -2.96 16.72 -6.50
N GLU A 76 -3.20 16.06 -7.63
CA GLU A 76 -2.45 16.27 -8.86
C GLU A 76 -3.28 17.13 -9.82
N PRO A 77 -2.69 18.11 -10.52
CA PRO A 77 -3.40 18.89 -11.51
C PRO A 77 -3.96 17.96 -12.58
N SER A 78 -5.27 18.05 -12.81
CA SER A 78 -6.07 17.28 -13.77
C SER A 78 -5.69 17.61 -15.22
N SER A 79 -4.44 17.38 -15.59
CA SER A 79 -4.01 17.38 -16.97
C SER A 79 -4.22 15.97 -17.51
N GLN A 80 -4.74 15.88 -18.72
CA GLN A 80 -4.97 14.63 -19.45
C GLN A 80 -3.63 13.94 -19.71
N LEU A 81 -3.08 13.28 -18.69
CA LEU A 81 -1.79 12.63 -18.76
C LEU A 81 -2.00 11.23 -19.31
N THR A 82 -1.48 10.99 -20.51
CA THR A 82 -1.30 9.65 -21.05
C THR A 82 -0.35 8.88 -20.14
N PHE A 83 -0.73 7.65 -19.79
CA PHE A 83 0.13 6.79 -18.99
C PHE A 83 1.44 6.53 -19.73
N SER A 84 2.56 6.88 -19.11
CA SER A 84 3.90 6.63 -19.62
C SER A 84 4.80 6.20 -18.46
N HIS A 85 5.92 5.54 -18.74
CA HIS A 85 6.88 5.15 -17.72
C HIS A 85 7.41 6.37 -16.95
N SER A 86 7.66 7.49 -17.65
CA SER A 86 8.10 8.74 -17.01
C SER A 86 7.03 9.29 -16.06
N PHE A 87 5.76 9.26 -16.47
CA PHE A 87 4.65 9.66 -15.62
C PHE A 87 4.55 8.75 -14.38
N LEU A 88 4.68 7.43 -14.56
CA LEU A 88 4.64 6.46 -13.45
C LEU A 88 5.70 6.77 -12.39
N PHE A 89 6.95 6.97 -12.78
CA PHE A 89 8.01 7.28 -11.84
C PHE A 89 7.83 8.64 -11.17
N GLN A 90 7.41 9.67 -11.91
CA GLN A 90 7.09 10.98 -11.34
C GLN A 90 5.93 10.90 -10.34
N PHE A 91 4.92 10.10 -10.65
CA PHE A 91 3.76 9.87 -9.79
C PHE A 91 4.18 9.16 -8.50
N ILE A 92 4.98 8.08 -8.59
CA ILE A 92 5.53 7.40 -7.40
C ILE A 92 6.40 8.37 -6.57
N ASP A 93 7.22 9.19 -7.23
CA ASP A 93 8.07 10.19 -6.57
C ASP A 93 7.25 11.27 -5.85
N SER A 94 6.10 11.65 -6.42
CA SER A 94 5.20 12.61 -5.80
C SER A 94 4.58 12.06 -4.50
N HIS A 95 4.48 10.73 -4.32
CA HIS A 95 3.87 10.11 -3.14
C HIS A 95 4.87 9.77 -2.00
N LYS A 96 6.17 10.02 -2.18
CA LYS A 96 7.22 9.66 -1.21
C LYS A 96 6.97 10.20 0.19
N SER A 97 6.60 11.47 0.29
CA SER A 97 6.34 12.12 1.59
C SER A 97 5.17 11.46 2.31
N CYS A 98 4.10 11.13 1.57
CA CYS A 98 2.93 10.45 2.12
C CYS A 98 3.29 9.04 2.61
N VAL A 99 4.08 8.29 1.83
CA VAL A 99 4.59 6.96 2.24
C VAL A 99 5.38 7.07 3.55
N LYS A 100 6.35 8.00 3.63
CA LYS A 100 7.16 8.21 4.84
C LYS A 100 6.32 8.61 6.05
N GLU A 101 5.32 9.46 5.86
CA GLU A 101 4.41 9.87 6.93
C GLU A 101 3.59 8.67 7.45
N VAL A 102 3.08 7.82 6.56
CA VAL A 102 2.35 6.60 6.93
C VAL A 102 3.25 5.64 7.69
N LEU A 103 4.46 5.38 7.18
CA LEU A 103 5.44 4.52 7.86
C LEU A 103 5.77 5.04 9.26
N ALA A 104 5.97 6.35 9.41
CA ALA A 104 6.20 6.99 10.70
C ALA A 104 4.98 6.85 11.64
N LYS A 105 3.75 6.99 11.13
CA LYS A 105 2.53 6.80 11.91
C LYS A 105 2.39 5.36 12.42
N ILE A 106 2.65 4.38 11.56
CA ILE A 106 2.58 2.95 11.92
C ILE A 106 3.69 2.60 12.91
N SER A 107 4.92 3.07 12.66
CA SER A 107 6.06 2.82 13.56
C SER A 107 5.88 3.42 14.95
N ASN A 108 5.15 4.53 15.07
CA ASN A 108 4.84 5.17 16.36
C ASN A 108 3.53 4.65 16.98
N SER A 109 2.88 3.66 16.37
CA SER A 109 1.62 3.11 16.87
C SER A 109 1.82 2.34 18.16
N VAL A 110 0.85 2.45 19.06
CA VAL A 110 0.81 1.68 20.30
C VAL A 110 0.31 0.26 20.06
N SER A 111 -0.50 0.03 19.02
CA SER A 111 -1.19 -1.24 18.76
C SER A 111 -0.39 -2.25 17.92
N SER A 112 0.55 -1.76 17.11
CA SER A 112 1.28 -2.57 16.14
C SER A 112 2.72 -2.09 16.03
N ASP A 113 3.62 -3.02 15.74
CA ASP A 113 5.03 -2.74 15.46
C ASP A 113 5.30 -2.95 13.97
N LEU A 114 5.82 -1.91 13.32
CA LEU A 114 6.29 -1.99 11.94
C LEU A 114 7.44 -2.99 11.85
N SER A 115 7.15 -4.20 11.40
CA SER A 115 8.09 -5.32 11.38
C SER A 115 8.83 -5.46 10.05
N GLY A 116 8.36 -4.77 9.01
CA GLY A 116 9.00 -4.80 7.71
C GLY A 116 8.21 -4.08 6.62
N ILE A 117 8.88 -3.90 5.48
CA ILE A 117 8.33 -3.24 4.30
C ILE A 117 8.54 -4.18 3.11
N VAL A 118 7.47 -4.42 2.34
CA VAL A 118 7.52 -5.13 1.06
C VAL A 118 7.32 -4.09 -0.03
N ILE A 119 8.29 -3.96 -0.92
CA ILE A 119 8.35 -2.89 -1.91
C ILE A 119 8.42 -3.44 -3.32
N ASP A 120 7.62 -2.87 -4.21
CA ASP A 120 7.70 -3.16 -5.64
C ASP A 120 9.01 -2.62 -6.24
N MET A 121 9.53 -3.30 -7.26
CA MET A 121 10.75 -2.90 -7.97
C MET A 121 10.68 -1.47 -8.49
N PHE A 122 9.51 -1.01 -8.94
CA PHE A 122 9.32 0.35 -9.45
C PHE A 122 9.19 1.40 -8.34
N CYS A 123 8.90 0.99 -7.10
CA CYS A 123 8.63 1.87 -5.97
C CYS A 123 9.85 2.06 -5.05
N THR A 124 11.02 1.49 -5.36
CA THR A 124 12.22 1.56 -4.50
C THR A 124 12.62 2.98 -4.09
N SER A 125 12.39 3.95 -4.98
CA SER A 125 12.64 5.36 -4.70
C SER A 125 11.82 5.89 -3.52
N SER A 126 10.69 5.27 -3.17
CA SER A 126 9.80 5.66 -2.07
C SER A 126 10.42 5.59 -0.68
N LEU A 127 11.52 4.87 -0.52
CA LEU A 127 12.26 4.79 0.74
C LEU A 127 13.43 5.77 0.83
N MET A 128 13.83 6.40 -0.27
CA MET A 128 14.88 7.42 -0.33
C MET A 128 14.32 8.79 0.04
#